data_AF-A0AAE3HEG9-F1
#
_entry.id   AF-A0AAE3HEG9-F1
#
_cell.length_a   1.000
_cell.length_b   1.000
_cell.length_c   1.000
_cell.angle_alpha   90.00
_cell.angle_beta   90.00
_cell.angle_gamma   90.00
#
_symmetry.space_group_name_H-M   'P 1'
#
loop_
_entity.id
_entity.type
_entity.pdbx_description
1 polymer ?
#
loop_
_entity_poly.entity_id
_entity_poly.type
_entity_poly.pdbx_seq_one_letter_code
_entity_poly.pdbx_strand_id
1 'polypeptide(L)'
;MSKIYTRMGDGRRVEMTREELRVEIEDGANNGATKGKVPGLTDDELDHLLDIFVTPERVVSVSPEDLIVMSTDVAPDTIIMNFSEYGGVGVPADTVTANMIAERVTGLDCVQNAFRGGNAKGQSVSAMQIQQEIESLLMNSINPLFYIVMPNFGAYYKPDGPFENCGDLMAAGKIEEARQTYENIVPSSIKDITFVARNAATVGADALNIDTTAAAGDAEFLAVLKATEKIKEETDMGVAINMANHFVLGMHGELEYDGKILAGMMPHDQVKVTEKAGASICGPVVNTSTKKSVAWNVAKTVAVMKECSKQSNIPIHPNLGMGVCGAPMVEIPPIDAVSRAAKALVEVGRADGI
;
A
#
# COMPACT_ATOMS: atom_id res chain seq x y z
N MET A 1 -17.93 -30.08 17.51
CA MET A 1 -16.67 -29.39 17.18
C MET A 1 -16.70 -28.03 17.85
N SER A 2 -15.60 -27.60 18.48
CA SER A 2 -15.50 -26.25 19.05
C SER A 2 -15.55 -25.23 17.92
N LYS A 3 -16.42 -24.23 18.04
CA LYS A 3 -16.53 -23.14 17.08
C LYS A 3 -15.51 -22.05 17.41
N ILE A 4 -14.86 -21.52 16.38
CA ILE A 4 -13.84 -20.48 16.47
C ILE A 4 -14.42 -19.22 15.87
N TYR A 5 -14.30 -18.10 16.59
CA TYR A 5 -14.69 -16.80 16.06
C TYR A 5 -13.66 -16.31 15.05
N THR A 6 -14.14 -15.96 13.86
CA THR A 6 -13.35 -15.33 12.80
C THR A 6 -14.20 -14.28 12.09
N ARG A 7 -13.68 -13.71 11.00
CA ARG A 7 -14.34 -12.66 10.23
C ARG A 7 -14.37 -12.97 8.75
N MET A 8 -15.31 -12.36 8.06
CA MET A 8 -15.29 -12.26 6.61
C MET A 8 -14.53 -11.02 6.15
N GLY A 9 -14.21 -10.94 4.86
CA GLY A 9 -13.49 -9.82 4.27
C GLY A 9 -14.26 -8.50 4.28
N ASP A 10 -15.55 -8.50 4.60
CA ASP A 10 -16.35 -7.30 4.91
C ASP A 10 -16.35 -6.93 6.41
N GLY A 11 -15.58 -7.66 7.23
CA GLY A 11 -15.45 -7.44 8.67
C GLY A 11 -16.51 -8.12 9.55
N ARG A 12 -17.58 -8.71 8.96
CA ARG A 12 -18.63 -9.36 9.74
C ARG A 12 -18.09 -10.58 10.49
N ARG A 13 -18.55 -10.76 11.73
CA ARG A 13 -18.17 -11.91 12.56
C ARG A 13 -18.90 -13.17 12.10
N VAL A 14 -18.18 -14.27 12.08
CA VAL A 14 -18.70 -15.61 11.79
C VAL A 14 -18.05 -16.62 12.74
N GLU A 15 -18.65 -17.81 12.82
CA GLU A 15 -18.10 -18.95 13.54
C GLU A 15 -17.74 -20.03 12.53
N MET A 16 -16.56 -20.62 12.66
CA MET A 16 -16.09 -21.72 11.82
C MET A 16 -15.47 -22.82 12.68
N THR A 17 -15.49 -24.06 12.21
CA THR A 17 -14.69 -25.14 12.82
C THR A 17 -13.23 -25.05 12.35
N ARG A 18 -12.34 -25.79 13.01
CA ARG A 18 -10.92 -25.89 12.58
C ARG A 18 -10.82 -26.43 11.15
N GLU A 19 -11.66 -27.40 10.80
CA GLU A 19 -11.71 -28.01 9.47
C GLU A 19 -12.21 -27.02 8.40
N GLU A 20 -13.25 -26.24 8.70
CA GLU A 20 -13.74 -25.18 7.81
C GLU A 20 -12.66 -24.11 7.57
N LEU A 21 -11.91 -23.72 8.61
CA LEU A 21 -10.78 -22.80 8.49
C LEU A 21 -9.65 -23.37 7.63
N ARG A 22 -9.31 -24.66 7.79
CA ARG A 22 -8.28 -25.32 6.95
C ARG A 22 -8.67 -25.24 5.48
N VAL A 23 -9.93 -25.54 5.15
CA VAL A 23 -10.45 -25.46 3.77
C VAL A 23 -10.38 -24.03 3.22
N GLU A 24 -10.76 -23.02 4.01
CA GLU A 24 -10.66 -21.61 3.60
C GLU A 24 -9.21 -21.18 3.35
N ILE A 25 -8.26 -21.62 4.19
CA ILE A 25 -6.83 -21.34 4.04
C ILE A 25 -6.27 -22.00 2.78
N GLU A 26 -6.59 -23.27 2.53
CA GLU A 26 -6.18 -23.99 1.33
C GLU A 26 -6.72 -23.35 0.05
N ASP A 27 -8.02 -23.04 0.01
CA ASP A 27 -8.65 -22.39 -1.15
C ASP A 27 -8.04 -21.01 -1.40
N GLY A 28 -7.78 -20.24 -0.33
CA GLY A 28 -7.14 -18.93 -0.41
C GLY A 28 -5.73 -19.00 -0.96
N ALA A 29 -4.89 -19.85 -0.38
CA ALA A 29 -3.51 -20.07 -0.80
C ALA A 29 -3.43 -20.54 -2.26
N ASN A 30 -4.26 -21.52 -2.65
CA ASN A 30 -4.32 -22.03 -4.01
C ASN A 30 -4.78 -20.96 -5.00
N ASN A 31 -5.73 -20.11 -4.60
CA ASN A 31 -6.17 -18.98 -5.42
C ASN A 31 -5.04 -17.98 -5.64
N GLY A 32 -4.33 -17.61 -4.57
CA GLY A 32 -3.17 -16.71 -4.61
C GLY A 32 -2.07 -17.26 -5.52
N ALA A 33 -1.68 -18.51 -5.32
CA ALA A 33 -0.68 -19.20 -6.13
C ALA A 33 -1.06 -19.25 -7.61
N THR A 34 -2.29 -19.67 -7.92
CA THR A 34 -2.77 -19.82 -9.30
C THR A 34 -2.86 -18.46 -10.02
N LYS A 35 -3.48 -17.46 -9.40
CA LYS A 35 -3.65 -16.14 -10.01
C LYS A 35 -2.35 -15.36 -10.07
N GLY A 36 -1.52 -15.47 -9.04
CA GLY A 36 -0.19 -14.89 -8.99
C GLY A 36 0.83 -15.59 -9.87
N LYS A 37 0.53 -16.80 -10.36
CA LYS A 37 1.49 -17.65 -11.08
C LYS A 37 2.77 -17.90 -10.26
N VAL A 38 2.60 -18.08 -8.95
CA VAL A 38 3.68 -18.31 -7.98
C VAL A 38 3.57 -19.73 -7.40
N PRO A 39 4.64 -20.27 -6.80
CA PRO A 39 4.57 -21.55 -6.09
C PRO A 39 3.49 -21.54 -4.99
N GLY A 40 2.85 -22.69 -4.78
CA GLY A 40 1.93 -22.89 -3.66
C GLY A 40 2.65 -22.84 -2.31
N LEU A 41 1.88 -22.58 -1.25
CA LEU A 41 2.35 -22.77 0.12
C LEU A 41 2.56 -24.26 0.40
N THR A 42 3.54 -24.56 1.24
CA THR A 42 3.80 -25.91 1.74
C THR A 42 2.78 -26.32 2.79
N ASP A 43 2.67 -27.61 3.08
CA ASP A 43 1.75 -28.11 4.12
C ASP A 43 2.07 -27.52 5.50
N ASP A 44 3.35 -27.39 5.84
CA ASP A 44 3.81 -26.77 7.09
C ASP A 44 3.37 -25.30 7.21
N GLU A 45 3.43 -24.55 6.10
CA GLU A 45 3.00 -23.15 6.07
C GLU A 45 1.47 -23.03 6.19
N LEU A 46 0.72 -23.94 5.57
CA LEU A 46 -0.74 -23.97 5.69
C LEU A 46 -1.17 -24.34 7.12
N ASP A 47 -0.47 -25.28 7.76
CA ASP A 47 -0.72 -25.66 9.15
C ASP A 47 -0.35 -24.52 10.11
N HIS A 48 0.76 -23.82 9.86
CA HIS A 48 1.13 -22.63 10.63
C HIS A 48 0.09 -21.50 10.53
N LEU A 49 -0.42 -21.23 9.32
CA LEU A 49 -1.53 -20.29 9.13
C LEU A 49 -2.77 -20.73 9.92
N LEU A 50 -3.10 -22.02 9.90
CA LEU A 50 -4.24 -22.51 10.68
C LEU A 50 -4.03 -22.26 12.17
N ASP A 51 -2.83 -22.46 12.69
CA ASP A 51 -2.51 -22.24 14.10
C ASP A 51 -2.61 -20.75 14.51
N ILE A 52 -2.26 -19.82 13.61
CA ILE A 52 -2.53 -18.38 13.80
C ILE A 52 -4.04 -18.11 13.91
N PHE A 53 -4.86 -18.76 13.07
CA PHE A 53 -6.30 -18.50 13.02
C PHE A 53 -7.09 -19.19 14.13
N VAL A 54 -6.65 -20.35 14.62
CA VAL A 54 -7.32 -21.05 15.72
C VAL A 54 -6.90 -20.58 17.11
N THR A 55 -5.86 -19.76 17.18
CA THR A 55 -5.33 -19.21 18.42
C THR A 55 -6.44 -18.46 19.19
N PRO A 56 -6.59 -18.70 20.52
CA PRO A 56 -7.66 -18.11 21.33
C PRO A 56 -7.46 -16.61 21.62
N GLU A 57 -6.24 -16.09 21.49
CA GLU A 57 -5.91 -14.69 21.72
C GLU A 57 -6.65 -13.78 20.75
N ARG A 58 -7.18 -12.67 21.28
CA ARG A 58 -7.82 -11.65 20.43
C ARG A 58 -6.81 -10.95 19.54
N VAL A 59 -5.64 -10.61 20.08
CA VAL A 59 -4.54 -9.92 19.39
C VAL A 59 -3.35 -10.87 19.39
N VAL A 60 -2.78 -11.10 18.22
CA VAL A 60 -1.57 -11.92 18.06
C VAL A 60 -0.40 -11.05 17.62
N SER A 61 0.81 -11.51 17.89
CA SER A 61 2.04 -10.82 17.49
C SER A 61 3.10 -11.84 17.09
N VAL A 62 4.19 -11.34 16.54
CA VAL A 62 5.41 -12.10 16.24
C VAL A 62 6.31 -12.20 17.48
N SER A 63 7.30 -13.08 17.41
CA SER A 63 8.33 -13.22 18.43
C SER A 63 9.27 -11.98 18.44
N PRO A 64 10.02 -11.72 19.51
CA PRO A 64 11.00 -10.62 19.53
C PRO A 64 12.08 -10.71 18.44
N GLU A 65 12.44 -11.91 18.01
CA GLU A 65 13.42 -12.16 16.95
C GLU A 65 12.88 -11.92 15.53
N ASP A 66 11.55 -11.88 15.39
CA ASP A 66 10.85 -11.63 14.13
C ASP A 66 10.25 -10.21 14.06
N LEU A 67 10.71 -9.28 14.91
CA LEU A 67 10.26 -7.88 14.86
C LEU A 67 10.61 -7.23 13.51
N ILE A 68 9.66 -6.46 13.01
CA ILE A 68 9.70 -5.75 11.73
C ILE A 68 9.42 -4.26 11.93
N VAL A 69 9.63 -3.46 10.89
CA VAL A 69 9.33 -2.02 10.92
C VAL A 69 7.82 -1.79 10.86
N MET A 70 7.28 -1.08 11.85
CA MET A 70 5.89 -0.63 11.86
C MET A 70 5.79 0.72 11.15
N SER A 71 5.64 0.65 9.83
CA SER A 71 5.46 1.81 8.96
C SER A 71 3.98 2.16 8.79
N THR A 72 3.68 3.32 8.20
CA THR A 72 2.30 3.72 7.95
C THR A 72 2.23 4.84 6.91
N ASP A 73 1.09 4.89 6.22
CA ASP A 73 0.66 5.92 5.27
C ASP A 73 -0.54 6.75 5.79
N VAL A 74 -1.09 6.43 6.97
CA VAL A 74 -2.28 7.11 7.53
C VAL A 74 -2.20 7.48 9.03
N ALA A 75 -1.04 7.37 9.70
CA ALA A 75 -0.91 7.53 11.17
C ALA A 75 -1.67 8.71 11.83
N PRO A 76 -1.35 9.99 11.52
CA PRO A 76 -2.06 11.11 12.10
C PRO A 76 -3.55 11.08 11.76
N ASP A 77 -3.90 10.59 10.56
CA ASP A 77 -5.27 10.56 10.07
C ASP A 77 -6.12 9.49 10.78
N THR A 78 -5.55 8.35 11.14
CA THR A 78 -6.20 7.34 12.00
C THR A 78 -6.58 7.91 13.37
N ILE A 79 -5.89 8.94 13.86
CA ILE A 79 -6.19 9.59 15.13
C ILE A 79 -7.24 10.69 14.93
N ILE A 80 -7.00 11.60 14.00
CA ILE A 80 -7.72 12.88 13.94
C ILE A 80 -8.93 12.89 13.00
N MET A 81 -8.96 12.00 12.01
CA MET A 81 -10.08 11.92 11.07
C MET A 81 -11.18 11.02 11.62
N ASN A 82 -12.41 11.18 11.13
CA ASN A 82 -13.55 10.31 11.43
C ASN A 82 -14.46 10.11 10.20
N PHE A 83 -13.88 10.24 9.01
CA PHE A 83 -14.57 10.08 7.73
C PHE A 83 -13.58 9.60 6.66
N SER A 84 -14.11 8.91 5.64
CA SER A 84 -13.41 8.47 4.43
C SER A 84 -12.50 7.23 4.59
N GLU A 85 -11.75 6.91 3.54
CA GLU A 85 -10.79 5.80 3.38
C GLU A 85 -9.73 5.71 4.49
N TYR A 86 -9.44 6.82 5.18
CA TYR A 86 -8.42 6.91 6.23
C TYR A 86 -8.84 6.32 7.57
N GLY A 87 -10.15 6.06 7.78
CA GLY A 87 -10.67 5.33 8.93
C GLY A 87 -10.07 5.76 10.27
N GLY A 88 -10.50 6.89 10.82
CA GLY A 88 -9.96 7.42 12.07
C GLY A 88 -10.94 7.45 13.23
N VAL A 89 -10.42 7.71 14.43
CA VAL A 89 -11.20 7.74 15.69
C VAL A 89 -11.74 9.12 16.08
N GLY A 90 -11.45 10.16 15.30
CA GLY A 90 -11.98 11.51 15.47
C GLY A 90 -11.50 12.25 16.72
N VAL A 91 -10.29 11.93 17.19
CA VAL A 91 -9.68 12.64 18.33
C VAL A 91 -9.23 14.02 17.86
N PRO A 92 -9.72 15.12 18.45
CA PRO A 92 -9.36 16.46 18.00
C PRO A 92 -7.91 16.78 18.38
N ALA A 93 -7.01 16.64 17.41
CA ALA A 93 -5.60 17.02 17.51
C ALA A 93 -5.11 17.59 16.16
N ASP A 94 -4.03 18.37 16.20
CA ASP A 94 -3.31 18.77 14.99
C ASP A 94 -2.39 17.65 14.46
N THR A 95 -1.90 17.79 13.23
CA THR A 95 -1.06 16.77 12.56
C THR A 95 0.21 16.43 13.35
N VAL A 96 0.84 17.40 14.02
CA VAL A 96 2.09 17.18 14.75
C VAL A 96 1.80 16.44 16.04
N THR A 97 0.81 16.88 16.82
CA THR A 97 0.37 16.18 18.03
C THR A 97 -0.06 14.74 17.73
N ALA A 98 -0.78 14.52 16.63
CA ALA A 98 -1.22 13.19 16.23
C ALA A 98 -0.03 12.27 15.89
N ASN A 99 0.97 12.77 15.17
CA ASN A 99 2.20 12.02 14.93
C ASN A 99 2.98 11.71 16.22
N MET A 100 3.04 12.64 17.16
CA MET A 100 3.66 12.38 18.47
C MET A 100 2.92 11.28 19.24
N ILE A 101 1.59 11.20 19.13
CA ILE A 101 0.81 10.11 19.72
C ILE A 101 1.13 8.79 19.01
N ALA A 102 1.13 8.79 17.67
CA ALA A 102 1.50 7.63 16.85
C ALA A 102 2.88 7.07 17.23
N GLU A 103 3.90 7.92 17.24
CA GLU A 103 5.28 7.57 17.62
C GLU A 103 5.35 7.07 19.08
N ARG A 104 4.86 7.86 20.05
CA ARG A 104 5.20 7.66 21.47
C ARG A 104 4.24 6.75 22.22
N VAL A 105 2.99 6.68 21.77
CA VAL A 105 1.93 5.89 22.42
C VAL A 105 1.71 4.58 21.69
N THR A 106 1.73 4.60 20.35
CA THR A 106 1.45 3.38 19.56
C THR A 106 2.72 2.64 19.13
N GLY A 107 3.88 3.30 19.15
CA GLY A 107 5.17 2.69 18.83
C GLY A 107 5.35 2.45 17.34
N LEU A 108 4.79 3.31 16.49
CA LEU A 108 5.13 3.32 15.06
C LEU A 108 6.62 3.69 14.89
N ASP A 109 7.27 3.16 13.87
CA ASP A 109 8.71 3.34 13.62
C ASP A 109 9.00 4.46 12.60
N CYS A 110 7.95 5.07 12.04
CA CYS A 110 8.03 6.30 11.25
C CYS A 110 6.95 7.29 11.67
N VAL A 111 7.19 8.57 11.41
CA VAL A 111 6.15 9.60 11.41
C VAL A 111 5.87 10.00 9.98
N GLN A 112 4.69 10.58 9.74
CA GLN A 112 4.31 10.97 8.39
C GLN A 112 3.67 12.34 8.31
N ASN A 113 3.79 12.94 7.14
CA ASN A 113 3.00 14.10 6.79
C ASN A 113 2.47 13.95 5.36
N ALA A 114 1.26 14.42 5.14
CA ALA A 114 0.61 14.48 3.85
C ALA A 114 -0.23 15.76 3.79
N PHE A 115 -0.30 16.39 2.63
CA PHE A 115 -1.29 17.44 2.41
C PHE A 115 -2.68 16.79 2.28
N ARG A 116 -3.66 17.27 3.06
CA ARG A 116 -5.00 16.66 3.11
C ARG A 116 -5.76 16.94 1.81
N GLY A 117 -5.96 15.89 1.01
CA GLY A 117 -6.46 15.91 -0.38
C GLY A 117 -5.39 15.57 -1.43
N GLY A 118 -4.16 15.27 -0.97
CA GLY A 118 -2.92 15.45 -1.70
C GLY A 118 -2.58 14.38 -2.72
N ASN A 119 -3.13 14.55 -3.91
CA ASN A 119 -2.46 14.11 -5.14
C ASN A 119 -1.31 15.07 -5.51
N ALA A 120 -0.30 14.59 -6.24
CA ALA A 120 0.91 15.34 -6.60
C ALA A 120 0.61 16.73 -7.21
N LYS A 121 -0.40 16.80 -8.07
CA LYS A 121 -0.85 18.05 -8.70
C LYS A 121 -1.40 19.04 -7.67
N GLY A 122 -2.30 18.61 -6.79
CA GLY A 122 -2.89 19.42 -5.74
C GLY A 122 -1.88 19.84 -4.67
N GLN A 123 -0.93 18.96 -4.32
CA GLN A 123 0.13 19.26 -3.36
C GLN A 123 1.08 20.36 -3.84
N SER A 124 1.33 20.41 -5.15
CA SER A 124 2.26 21.37 -5.75
C SER A 124 1.87 22.84 -5.54
N VAL A 125 0.59 23.14 -5.29
CA VAL A 125 0.14 24.52 -4.99
C VAL A 125 0.29 24.91 -3.50
N SER A 126 0.58 23.94 -2.64
CA SER A 126 0.65 24.11 -1.17
C SER A 126 2.06 23.90 -0.62
N ALA A 127 3.10 23.98 -1.47
CA ALA A 127 4.49 23.64 -1.13
C ALA A 127 5.02 24.35 0.13
N MET A 128 4.68 25.62 0.34
CA MET A 128 5.11 26.36 1.55
C MET A 128 4.47 25.80 2.83
N GLN A 129 3.19 25.40 2.77
CA GLN A 129 2.52 24.81 3.93
C GLN A 129 3.10 23.42 4.23
N ILE A 130 3.37 22.64 3.18
CA ILE A 130 4.03 21.33 3.28
C ILE A 130 5.36 21.46 4.03
N GLN A 131 6.19 22.43 3.63
CA GLN A 131 7.49 22.70 4.25
C GLN A 131 7.35 23.03 5.74
N GLN A 132 6.43 23.94 6.10
CA GLN A 132 6.20 24.34 7.50
C GLN A 132 5.74 23.18 8.38
N GLU A 133 4.85 22.32 7.87
CA GLU A 133 4.37 21.16 8.61
C GLU A 133 5.46 20.11 8.82
N ILE A 134 6.31 19.86 7.79
CA ILE A 134 7.47 18.97 7.90
C ILE A 134 8.45 19.50 8.95
N GLU A 135 8.84 20.78 8.89
CA GLU A 135 9.76 21.39 9.87
C GLU A 135 9.21 21.26 11.29
N SER A 136 7.92 21.55 11.49
CA SER A 136 7.27 21.42 12.80
C SER A 136 7.28 19.98 13.29
N LEU A 137 7.04 19.00 12.40
CA LEU A 137 7.06 17.59 12.75
C LEU A 137 8.48 17.12 13.12
N LEU A 138 9.50 17.46 12.33
CA LEU A 138 10.91 17.12 12.61
C LEU A 138 11.40 17.71 13.94
N MET A 139 10.93 18.89 14.32
CA MET A 139 11.26 19.50 15.61
C MET A 139 10.60 18.81 16.81
N ASN A 140 9.59 17.95 16.58
CA ASN A 140 8.77 17.33 17.62
C ASN A 140 8.77 15.79 17.56
N SER A 141 9.50 15.16 16.64
CA SER A 141 9.60 13.70 16.50
C SER A 141 11.06 13.25 16.47
N ILE A 142 11.28 11.96 16.72
CA ILE A 142 12.58 11.29 16.68
C ILE A 142 12.65 10.35 15.49
N ASN A 143 11.53 9.69 15.17
CA ASN A 143 11.45 8.74 14.08
C ASN A 143 11.66 9.39 12.70
N PRO A 144 12.10 8.62 11.69
CA PRO A 144 12.17 9.08 10.31
C PRO A 144 10.81 9.60 9.80
N LEU A 145 10.86 10.69 9.04
CA LEU A 145 9.69 11.34 8.46
C LEU A 145 9.49 10.91 7.01
N PHE A 146 8.34 10.29 6.76
CA PHE A 146 7.88 9.91 5.43
C PHE A 146 6.88 10.96 4.94
N TYR A 147 7.25 11.73 3.91
CA TYR A 147 6.31 12.63 3.26
C TYR A 147 5.51 11.87 2.19
N ILE A 148 4.18 11.98 2.21
CA ILE A 148 3.32 11.17 1.35
C ILE A 148 2.81 11.98 0.17
N VAL A 149 2.87 11.38 -1.02
CA VAL A 149 2.31 11.93 -2.26
C VAL A 149 1.57 10.84 -3.04
N MET A 150 0.36 11.13 -3.50
CA MET A 150 -0.38 10.23 -4.39
C MET A 150 -0.23 10.68 -5.85
N PRO A 151 0.10 9.82 -6.82
CA PRO A 151 0.14 10.21 -8.23
C PRO A 151 -1.22 10.67 -8.75
N ASN A 152 -2.26 9.86 -8.50
CA ASN A 152 -3.68 10.07 -8.78
C ASN A 152 -3.95 10.82 -10.10
N PHE A 153 -3.91 10.08 -11.21
CA PHE A 153 -4.23 10.60 -12.55
C PHE A 153 -5.64 11.22 -12.65
N GLY A 154 -6.56 10.86 -11.75
CA GLY A 154 -7.89 11.48 -11.65
C GLY A 154 -7.84 13.00 -11.52
N ALA A 155 -6.84 13.53 -10.82
CA ALA A 155 -6.66 14.97 -10.64
C ALA A 155 -6.22 15.71 -11.92
N TYR A 156 -5.75 14.98 -12.94
CA TYR A 156 -5.30 15.53 -14.21
C TYR A 156 -6.42 15.62 -15.26
N TYR A 157 -7.56 14.98 -15.01
CA TYR A 157 -8.71 15.03 -15.91
C TYR A 157 -9.54 16.31 -15.75
N LYS A 158 -10.20 16.72 -16.82
CA LYS A 158 -11.20 17.81 -16.82
C LYS A 158 -12.37 17.48 -15.87
N PRO A 159 -12.99 18.50 -15.25
CA PRO A 159 -12.77 19.93 -15.48
C PRO A 159 -11.59 20.54 -14.72
N ASP A 160 -11.10 19.88 -13.67
CA ASP A 160 -10.07 20.44 -12.77
C ASP A 160 -8.64 20.33 -13.35
N GLY A 161 -8.44 19.40 -14.29
CA GLY A 161 -7.21 19.22 -15.03
C GLY A 161 -7.30 19.46 -16.53
N PRO A 162 -6.15 19.51 -17.21
CA PRO A 162 -6.10 19.92 -18.61
C PRO A 162 -6.42 18.78 -19.58
N PHE A 163 -6.44 17.53 -19.11
CA PHE A 163 -6.58 16.34 -19.97
C PHE A 163 -8.01 15.82 -20.00
N GLU A 164 -8.42 15.17 -21.08
CA GLU A 164 -9.71 14.49 -21.14
C GLU A 164 -9.75 13.31 -20.14
N ASN A 165 -10.93 12.94 -19.66
CA ASN A 165 -11.06 11.79 -18.78
C ASN A 165 -10.90 10.49 -19.57
N CYS A 166 -9.85 9.72 -19.27
CA CYS A 166 -9.58 8.46 -19.97
C CYS A 166 -10.70 7.43 -19.82
N GLY A 167 -11.37 7.38 -18.67
CA GLY A 167 -12.51 6.50 -18.43
C GLY A 167 -13.70 6.85 -19.32
N ASP A 168 -14.01 8.14 -19.48
CA ASP A 168 -15.08 8.62 -20.35
C ASP A 168 -14.77 8.32 -21.83
N LEU A 169 -13.52 8.54 -22.26
CA LEU A 169 -13.07 8.19 -23.60
C LEU A 169 -13.21 6.69 -23.86
N MET A 170 -12.75 5.84 -22.94
CA MET A 170 -12.91 4.39 -23.05
C MET A 170 -14.37 3.97 -23.11
N ALA A 171 -15.23 4.53 -22.26
CA ALA A 171 -16.67 4.25 -22.25
C ALA A 171 -17.33 4.66 -23.58
N ALA A 172 -16.81 5.68 -24.25
CA ALA A 172 -17.26 6.11 -25.58
C ALA A 172 -16.66 5.30 -26.75
N GLY A 173 -15.84 4.28 -26.48
CA GLY A 173 -15.15 3.47 -27.50
C GLY A 173 -13.94 4.16 -28.14
N LYS A 174 -13.48 5.27 -27.56
CA LYS A 174 -12.36 6.10 -28.03
C LYS A 174 -11.03 5.63 -27.43
N ILE A 175 -10.66 4.38 -27.74
CA ILE A 175 -9.54 3.69 -27.07
C ILE A 175 -8.19 4.36 -27.37
N GLU A 176 -7.96 4.73 -28.62
CA GLU A 176 -6.70 5.36 -29.02
C GLU A 176 -6.55 6.76 -28.40
N GLU A 177 -7.62 7.54 -28.37
CA GLU A 177 -7.60 8.85 -27.71
C GLU A 177 -7.37 8.71 -26.19
N ALA A 178 -7.92 7.68 -25.56
CA ALA A 178 -7.67 7.40 -24.14
C ALA A 178 -6.21 7.04 -23.87
N ARG A 179 -5.60 6.18 -24.72
CA ARG A 179 -4.18 5.81 -24.64
C ARG A 179 -3.28 7.02 -24.81
N GLN A 180 -3.51 7.81 -25.85
CA GLN A 180 -2.75 9.04 -26.07
C GLN A 180 -2.90 10.01 -24.89
N THR A 181 -4.08 10.08 -24.27
CA THR A 181 -4.31 10.92 -23.10
C THR A 181 -3.52 10.42 -21.89
N TYR A 182 -3.47 9.11 -21.64
CA TYR A 182 -2.61 8.53 -20.60
C TYR A 182 -1.14 8.91 -20.80
N GLU A 183 -0.60 8.73 -22.01
CA GLU A 183 0.78 9.12 -22.33
C GLU A 183 1.04 10.60 -22.08
N ASN A 184 0.09 11.47 -22.42
CA ASN A 184 0.21 12.91 -22.25
C ASN A 184 0.20 13.35 -20.77
N ILE A 185 -0.42 12.57 -19.88
CA ILE A 185 -0.43 12.86 -18.44
C ILE A 185 0.93 12.53 -17.79
N VAL A 186 1.62 11.47 -18.27
CA VAL A 186 2.86 10.96 -17.67
C VAL A 186 3.90 12.05 -17.38
N PRO A 187 4.28 12.94 -18.34
CA PRO A 187 5.25 14.01 -18.07
C PRO A 187 4.79 15.00 -16.99
N SER A 188 3.48 15.27 -16.90
CA SER A 188 2.92 16.17 -15.89
C SER A 188 3.01 15.55 -14.50
N SER A 189 2.66 14.26 -14.39
CA SER A 189 2.77 13.52 -13.13
C SER A 189 4.22 13.41 -12.66
N ILE A 190 5.16 13.09 -13.54
CA ILE A 190 6.61 13.07 -13.21
C ILE A 190 7.05 14.41 -12.65
N LYS A 191 6.68 15.51 -13.31
CA LYS A 191 7.04 16.87 -12.89
C LYS A 191 6.52 17.18 -11.48
N ASP A 192 5.26 16.90 -11.21
CA ASP A 192 4.62 17.25 -9.95
C ASP A 192 5.13 16.39 -8.79
N ILE A 193 5.27 15.06 -8.98
CA ILE A 193 5.85 14.17 -7.97
C ILE A 193 7.28 14.61 -7.62
N THR A 194 8.12 14.88 -8.63
CA THR A 194 9.50 15.34 -8.40
C THR A 194 9.55 16.72 -7.76
N PHE A 195 8.59 17.61 -8.06
CA PHE A 195 8.49 18.91 -7.40
C PHE A 195 8.18 18.76 -5.92
N VAL A 196 7.18 17.95 -5.56
CA VAL A 196 6.85 17.65 -4.16
C VAL A 196 8.07 17.07 -3.44
N ALA A 197 8.72 16.07 -4.03
CA ALA A 197 9.90 15.43 -3.46
C ALA A 197 11.02 16.43 -3.14
N ARG A 198 11.35 17.32 -4.08
CA ARG A 198 12.36 18.38 -3.85
C ARG A 198 11.97 19.31 -2.70
N ASN A 199 10.72 19.73 -2.62
CA ASN A 199 10.28 20.61 -1.54
C ASN A 199 10.35 19.91 -0.17
N ALA A 200 9.94 18.64 -0.10
CA ALA A 200 10.08 17.84 1.12
C ALA A 200 11.56 17.64 1.51
N ALA A 201 12.42 17.34 0.53
CA ALA A 201 13.87 17.18 0.74
C ALA A 201 14.51 18.45 1.33
N THR A 202 14.13 19.63 0.83
CA THR A 202 14.75 20.91 1.24
C THR A 202 14.55 21.26 2.72
N VAL A 203 13.55 20.67 3.36
CA VAL A 203 13.26 20.87 4.79
C VAL A 203 13.54 19.63 5.63
N GLY A 204 14.21 18.62 5.06
CA GLY A 204 14.76 17.49 5.80
C GLY A 204 13.83 16.28 5.96
N ALA A 205 12.82 16.09 5.09
CA ALA A 205 12.11 14.82 5.06
C ALA A 205 13.06 13.67 4.68
N ASP A 206 12.99 12.55 5.40
CA ASP A 206 13.90 11.41 5.20
C ASP A 206 13.53 10.57 3.98
N ALA A 207 12.23 10.41 3.74
CA ALA A 207 11.71 9.60 2.65
C ALA A 207 10.45 10.19 2.01
N LEU A 208 10.25 9.84 0.74
CA LEU A 208 9.01 10.08 0.03
C LEU A 208 8.25 8.76 -0.08
N ASN A 209 7.02 8.72 0.42
CA ASN A 209 6.08 7.64 0.20
C ASN A 209 5.17 8.00 -0.98
N ILE A 210 5.35 7.33 -2.12
CA ILE A 210 4.49 7.46 -3.29
C ILE A 210 3.36 6.45 -3.15
N ASP A 211 2.28 6.90 -2.50
CA ASP A 211 1.16 6.05 -2.13
C ASP A 211 0.14 5.87 -3.27
N THR A 212 -0.60 4.77 -3.22
CA THR A 212 -1.69 4.45 -4.16
C THR A 212 -1.18 4.43 -5.63
N THR A 213 0.05 3.97 -5.81
CA THR A 213 0.71 3.87 -7.12
C THR A 213 -0.03 2.90 -8.04
N ALA A 214 -0.19 3.30 -9.31
CA ALA A 214 -0.83 2.50 -10.36
C ALA A 214 -2.33 2.24 -10.14
N ALA A 215 -3.01 3.08 -9.37
CA ALA A 215 -4.47 3.09 -9.26
C ALA A 215 -5.13 3.36 -10.62
N ALA A 216 -4.54 4.23 -11.44
CA ALA A 216 -4.98 4.48 -12.82
C ALA A 216 -4.33 3.55 -13.86
N GLY A 217 -3.56 2.55 -13.42
CA GLY A 217 -2.95 1.54 -14.28
C GLY A 217 -1.51 1.82 -14.71
N ASP A 218 -1.11 1.20 -15.80
CA ASP A 218 0.26 1.12 -16.30
C ASP A 218 0.90 2.47 -16.64
N ALA A 219 0.12 3.44 -17.11
CA ALA A 219 0.64 4.79 -17.37
C ALA A 219 1.04 5.54 -16.09
N GLU A 220 0.22 5.45 -15.05
CA GLU A 220 0.54 6.05 -13.76
C GLU A 220 1.75 5.34 -13.13
N PHE A 221 1.84 4.01 -13.27
CA PHE A 221 3.01 3.29 -12.79
C PHE A 221 4.30 3.73 -13.51
N LEU A 222 4.27 3.90 -14.84
CA LEU A 222 5.40 4.42 -15.61
C LEU A 222 5.84 5.79 -15.10
N ALA A 223 4.88 6.69 -14.85
CA ALA A 223 5.17 8.02 -14.31
C ALA A 223 5.88 7.94 -12.95
N VAL A 224 5.42 7.07 -12.05
CA VAL A 224 6.05 6.87 -10.73
C VAL A 224 7.46 6.32 -10.83
N LEU A 225 7.69 5.32 -11.68
CA LEU A 225 9.03 4.75 -11.89
C LEU A 225 10.01 5.81 -12.42
N LYS A 226 9.57 6.61 -13.40
CA LYS A 226 10.37 7.72 -13.94
C LYS A 226 10.56 8.89 -12.96
N ALA A 227 9.57 9.18 -12.14
CA ALA A 227 9.73 10.16 -11.06
C ALA A 227 10.75 9.67 -10.02
N THR A 228 10.73 8.38 -9.69
CA THR A 228 11.66 7.78 -8.73
C THR A 228 13.11 7.89 -9.20
N GLU A 229 13.39 7.55 -10.47
CA GLU A 229 14.74 7.74 -11.07
C GLU A 229 15.21 9.19 -10.86
N LYS A 230 14.35 10.16 -11.18
CA LYS A 230 14.68 11.58 -11.07
C LYS A 230 14.85 12.04 -9.63
N ILE A 231 14.04 11.55 -8.69
CA ILE A 231 14.20 11.85 -7.27
C ILE A 231 15.56 11.36 -6.79
N LYS A 232 15.96 10.14 -7.17
CA LYS A 232 17.27 9.58 -6.79
C LYS A 232 18.45 10.32 -7.43
N GLU A 233 18.25 10.97 -8.57
CA GLU A 233 19.26 11.86 -9.18
C GLU A 233 19.35 13.23 -8.49
N GLU A 234 18.23 13.74 -7.97
CA GLU A 234 18.12 15.11 -7.44
C GLU A 234 18.20 15.21 -5.91
N THR A 235 17.96 14.12 -5.18
CA THR A 235 17.90 14.10 -3.70
C THR A 235 18.48 12.83 -3.10
N ASP A 236 18.88 12.90 -1.83
CA ASP A 236 19.32 11.73 -1.05
C ASP A 236 18.16 10.99 -0.37
N MET A 237 16.90 11.42 -0.56
CA MET A 237 15.74 10.85 0.12
C MET A 237 15.56 9.36 -0.22
N GLY A 238 15.09 8.59 0.77
CA GLY A 238 14.49 7.30 0.50
C GLY A 238 13.22 7.43 -0.34
N VAL A 239 12.89 6.42 -1.15
CA VAL A 239 11.61 6.39 -1.88
C VAL A 239 10.91 5.07 -1.58
N ALA A 240 9.71 5.15 -0.99
CA ALA A 240 8.79 4.02 -0.87
C ALA A 240 7.76 4.10 -2.00
N ILE A 241 7.59 3.02 -2.77
CA ILE A 241 6.54 2.91 -3.79
C ILE A 241 5.48 1.96 -3.27
N ASN A 242 4.33 2.50 -2.87
CA ASN A 242 3.22 1.74 -2.31
C ASN A 242 2.13 1.59 -3.37
N MET A 243 1.84 0.33 -3.75
CA MET A 243 0.97 -0.01 -4.86
C MET A 243 -0.50 0.04 -4.46
N ALA A 244 -1.39 0.37 -5.39
CA ALA A 244 -2.84 0.38 -5.15
C ALA A 244 -3.53 -0.97 -5.36
N ASN A 245 -2.94 -1.83 -6.19
CA ASN A 245 -3.61 -3.03 -6.69
C ASN A 245 -2.69 -4.25 -6.73
N HIS A 246 -3.30 -5.43 -6.62
CA HIS A 246 -2.59 -6.70 -6.68
C HIS A 246 -1.97 -7.06 -8.03
N PHE A 247 -2.38 -6.38 -9.09
CA PHE A 247 -1.68 -6.35 -10.36
C PHE A 247 -1.87 -4.98 -11.00
N VAL A 248 -0.95 -4.60 -11.86
CA VAL A 248 -1.05 -3.32 -12.59
C VAL A 248 -2.16 -3.41 -13.63
N LEU A 249 -3.19 -2.57 -13.51
CA LEU A 249 -4.28 -2.54 -14.48
C LEU A 249 -3.75 -2.07 -15.85
N GLY A 250 -4.03 -2.83 -16.91
CA GLY A 250 -3.67 -2.47 -18.28
C GLY A 250 -4.66 -1.47 -18.90
N MET A 251 -4.83 -0.31 -18.28
CA MET A 251 -5.72 0.73 -18.80
C MET A 251 -5.21 1.24 -20.15
N HIS A 252 -3.91 1.51 -20.27
CA HIS A 252 -3.28 1.70 -21.57
C HIS A 252 -2.98 0.34 -22.22
N GLY A 253 -2.32 -0.54 -21.47
CA GLY A 253 -2.08 -1.95 -21.80
C GLY A 253 -0.79 -2.26 -22.56
N GLU A 254 0.00 -1.25 -22.90
CA GLU A 254 1.16 -1.38 -23.81
C GLU A 254 2.38 -0.58 -23.35
N LEU A 255 2.29 0.12 -22.21
CA LEU A 255 3.41 0.92 -21.74
C LEU A 255 4.49 0.04 -21.12
N GLU A 256 5.73 0.36 -21.46
CA GLU A 256 6.90 -0.38 -21.04
C GLU A 256 7.80 0.45 -20.14
N TYR A 257 8.43 -0.23 -19.18
CA TYR A 257 9.58 0.27 -18.45
C TYR A 257 10.77 -0.66 -18.72
N ASP A 258 11.83 -0.12 -19.33
CA ASP A 258 13.02 -0.89 -19.70
C ASP A 258 12.69 -2.13 -20.57
N GLY A 259 11.82 -1.97 -21.57
CA GLY A 259 11.44 -3.04 -22.48
C GLY A 259 10.51 -4.10 -21.87
N LYS A 260 9.97 -3.87 -20.67
CA LYS A 260 8.99 -4.75 -20.03
C LYS A 260 7.63 -4.06 -19.93
N ILE A 261 6.60 -4.70 -20.47
CA ILE A 261 5.20 -4.26 -20.34
C ILE A 261 4.81 -4.23 -18.86
N LEU A 262 4.30 -3.09 -18.42
CA LEU A 262 3.89 -2.86 -17.04
C LEU A 262 2.52 -3.49 -16.73
N ALA A 263 1.61 -3.47 -17.70
CA ALA A 263 0.27 -4.03 -17.55
C ALA A 263 0.31 -5.51 -17.16
N GLY A 264 -0.45 -5.87 -16.12
CA GLY A 264 -0.58 -7.24 -15.63
C GLY A 264 0.57 -7.71 -14.72
N MET A 265 1.57 -6.87 -14.43
CA MET A 265 2.63 -7.24 -13.48
C MET A 265 2.03 -7.58 -12.11
N MET A 266 2.39 -8.76 -11.60
CA MET A 266 2.09 -9.21 -10.24
C MET A 266 3.12 -8.64 -9.25
N PRO A 267 2.92 -8.73 -7.92
CA PRO A 267 3.81 -8.09 -6.95
C PRO A 267 5.29 -8.48 -7.09
N HIS A 268 5.57 -9.75 -7.39
CA HIS A 268 6.95 -10.24 -7.62
C HIS A 268 7.59 -9.76 -8.94
N ASP A 269 6.81 -9.16 -9.84
CA ASP A 269 7.31 -8.46 -11.02
C ASP A 269 7.41 -6.94 -10.77
N GLN A 270 6.41 -6.38 -10.06
CA GLN A 270 6.39 -4.98 -9.64
C GLN A 270 7.65 -4.64 -8.84
N VAL A 271 8.01 -5.48 -7.85
CA VAL A 271 9.18 -5.24 -7.00
C VAL A 271 10.50 -5.13 -7.79
N LYS A 272 10.62 -5.85 -8.91
CA LYS A 272 11.82 -5.82 -9.76
C LYS A 272 11.96 -4.50 -10.51
N VAL A 273 10.84 -3.93 -10.96
CA VAL A 273 10.86 -2.64 -11.68
C VAL A 273 10.94 -1.47 -10.71
N THR A 274 10.34 -1.56 -9.52
CA THR A 274 10.49 -0.54 -8.46
C THR A 274 11.92 -0.49 -7.93
N GLU A 275 12.54 -1.65 -7.65
CA GLU A 275 13.95 -1.76 -7.30
C GLU A 275 14.83 -1.14 -8.40
N LYS A 276 14.58 -1.49 -9.66
CA LYS A 276 15.33 -0.94 -10.79
C LYS A 276 15.21 0.57 -10.92
N ALA A 277 14.05 1.14 -10.62
CA ALA A 277 13.84 2.59 -10.63
C ALA A 277 14.57 3.32 -9.48
N GLY A 278 15.08 2.58 -8.48
CA GLY A 278 15.81 3.13 -7.35
C GLY A 278 14.98 3.29 -6.08
N ALA A 279 13.82 2.63 -5.98
CA ALA A 279 13.04 2.60 -4.75
C ALA A 279 13.85 1.98 -3.61
N SER A 280 13.69 2.53 -2.41
CA SER A 280 14.29 2.03 -1.17
C SER A 280 13.39 1.03 -0.46
N ILE A 281 12.06 1.15 -0.64
CA ILE A 281 11.04 0.26 -0.08
C ILE A 281 10.00 -0.01 -1.16
N CYS A 282 9.52 -1.26 -1.25
CA CYS A 282 8.39 -1.61 -2.09
C CYS A 282 7.19 -1.99 -1.21
N GLY A 283 6.04 -1.35 -1.42
CA GLY A 283 4.78 -1.72 -0.76
C GLY A 283 3.85 -2.48 -1.68
N PRO A 284 4.00 -3.81 -1.80
CA PRO A 284 3.11 -4.61 -2.63
C PRO A 284 1.71 -4.72 -2.00
N VAL A 285 0.70 -4.91 -2.85
CA VAL A 285 -0.70 -5.10 -2.42
C VAL A 285 -1.25 -6.44 -2.87
N VAL A 286 -2.15 -7.01 -2.07
CA VAL A 286 -3.12 -8.00 -2.54
C VAL A 286 -4.53 -7.58 -2.09
N ASN A 287 -5.45 -7.33 -3.02
CA ASN A 287 -6.79 -6.88 -2.66
C ASN A 287 -7.59 -7.98 -1.93
N THR A 288 -8.31 -7.58 -0.88
CA THR A 288 -9.23 -8.40 -0.10
C THR A 288 -10.53 -8.63 -0.88
N SER A 289 -11.03 -9.86 -0.83
CA SER A 289 -12.37 -10.24 -1.26
C SER A 289 -13.33 -10.17 -0.08
N THR A 290 -14.31 -9.27 -0.15
CA THR A 290 -15.39 -9.13 0.85
C THR A 290 -16.28 -10.37 0.97
N LYS A 291 -16.28 -11.22 -0.07
CA LYS A 291 -17.08 -12.46 -0.13
C LYS A 291 -16.42 -13.67 0.53
N LYS A 292 -15.17 -13.55 0.96
CA LYS A 292 -14.34 -14.65 1.49
C LYS A 292 -13.99 -14.40 2.96
N SER A 293 -13.56 -15.43 3.70
CA SER A 293 -13.10 -15.23 5.08
C SER A 293 -11.82 -14.40 5.16
N VAL A 294 -11.50 -13.83 6.32
CA VAL A 294 -10.19 -13.22 6.57
C VAL A 294 -9.10 -14.27 6.42
N ALA A 295 -9.30 -15.51 6.90
CA ALA A 295 -8.35 -16.60 6.75
C ALA A 295 -8.02 -16.89 5.27
N TRP A 296 -9.05 -16.94 4.43
CA TRP A 296 -8.89 -17.09 2.98
C TRP A 296 -8.11 -15.93 2.35
N ASN A 297 -8.43 -14.70 2.73
CA ASN A 297 -7.77 -13.51 2.17
C ASN A 297 -6.30 -13.40 2.61
N VAL A 298 -6.00 -13.73 3.87
CA VAL A 298 -4.63 -13.79 4.38
C VAL A 298 -3.85 -14.89 3.67
N ALA A 299 -4.40 -16.10 3.54
CA ALA A 299 -3.75 -17.20 2.84
C ALA A 299 -3.44 -16.86 1.36
N LYS A 300 -4.40 -16.24 0.65
CA LYS A 300 -4.18 -15.69 -0.70
C LYS A 300 -3.04 -14.69 -0.73
N THR A 301 -3.01 -13.78 0.25
CA THR A 301 -2.02 -12.70 0.32
C THR A 301 -0.62 -13.26 0.54
N VAL A 302 -0.42 -14.09 1.57
CA VAL A 302 0.92 -14.58 1.93
C VAL A 302 1.49 -15.51 0.85
N ALA A 303 0.66 -16.25 0.11
CA ALA A 303 1.11 -17.02 -1.06
C ALA A 303 1.78 -16.13 -2.12
N VAL A 304 1.25 -14.92 -2.34
CA VAL A 304 1.82 -13.96 -3.29
C VAL A 304 3.00 -13.19 -2.68
N MET A 305 2.88 -12.76 -1.42
CA MET A 305 3.93 -11.97 -0.76
C MET A 305 5.21 -12.75 -0.53
N LYS A 306 5.12 -14.05 -0.21
CA LYS A 306 6.30 -14.91 -0.05
C LYS A 306 7.20 -14.92 -1.29
N GLU A 307 6.61 -15.03 -2.48
CA GLU A 307 7.39 -14.98 -3.72
C GLU A 307 7.86 -13.55 -4.04
N CYS A 308 7.07 -12.52 -3.70
CA CYS A 308 7.49 -11.12 -3.82
C CYS A 308 8.74 -10.85 -2.96
N SER A 309 8.69 -11.18 -1.67
CA SER A 309 9.80 -11.06 -0.71
C SER A 309 11.05 -11.78 -1.23
N LYS A 310 10.89 -13.04 -1.64
CA LYS A 310 12.00 -13.85 -2.18
C LYS A 310 12.66 -13.25 -3.43
N GLN A 311 11.92 -12.50 -4.25
CA GLN A 311 12.40 -11.89 -5.49
C GLN A 311 12.92 -10.46 -5.29
N SER A 312 12.76 -9.90 -4.09
CA SER A 312 13.16 -8.53 -3.76
C SER A 312 14.58 -8.47 -3.21
N ASN A 313 15.35 -7.46 -3.60
CA ASN A 313 16.59 -7.10 -2.90
C ASN A 313 16.44 -5.84 -2.02
N ILE A 314 15.24 -5.27 -1.97
CA ILE A 314 14.88 -4.14 -1.08
C ILE A 314 13.80 -4.59 -0.08
N PRO A 315 13.69 -3.92 1.09
CA PRO A 315 12.62 -4.22 2.04
C PRO A 315 11.23 -4.14 1.40
N ILE A 316 10.37 -5.11 1.72
CA ILE A 316 8.96 -5.07 1.35
C ILE A 316 8.09 -4.69 2.55
N HIS A 317 7.21 -3.72 2.34
CA HIS A 317 6.25 -3.23 3.33
C HIS A 317 4.83 -3.43 2.80
N PRO A 318 4.25 -4.64 2.86
CA PRO A 318 2.93 -4.89 2.28
C PRO A 318 1.87 -3.97 2.89
N ASN A 319 1.11 -3.25 2.05
CA ASN A 319 0.12 -2.31 2.55
C ASN A 319 -1.01 -3.07 3.27
N LEU A 320 -1.02 -3.06 4.61
CA LEU A 320 -2.04 -3.72 5.44
C LEU A 320 -3.10 -2.72 5.91
N GLY A 321 -3.68 -2.00 4.97
CA GLY A 321 -4.79 -1.09 5.18
C GLY A 321 -6.16 -1.71 4.90
N MET A 322 -7.22 -0.93 5.06
CA MET A 322 -8.60 -1.35 4.77
C MET A 322 -8.71 -2.00 3.36
N GLY A 323 -9.19 -3.24 3.32
CA GLY A 323 -9.47 -3.94 2.05
C GLY A 323 -8.24 -4.46 1.29
N VAL A 324 -7.05 -4.43 1.89
CA VAL A 324 -5.82 -4.95 1.28
C VAL A 324 -5.04 -5.86 2.23
N CYS A 325 -4.22 -6.73 1.65
CA CYS A 325 -3.31 -7.67 2.31
C CYS A 325 -3.93 -8.52 3.43
N GLY A 326 -5.21 -8.87 3.27
CA GLY A 326 -5.94 -9.71 4.23
C GLY A 326 -6.74 -8.93 5.27
N ALA A 327 -6.50 -7.63 5.41
CA ALA A 327 -7.34 -6.78 6.25
C ALA A 327 -8.74 -6.63 5.62
N PRO A 328 -9.80 -6.68 6.44
CA PRO A 328 -11.18 -6.56 5.95
C PRO A 328 -11.48 -5.14 5.45
N MET A 329 -12.42 -5.05 4.53
CA MET A 329 -12.95 -3.81 3.98
C MET A 329 -14.03 -3.25 4.91
N VAL A 330 -13.59 -2.59 5.97
CA VAL A 330 -14.42 -1.85 6.94
C VAL A 330 -13.61 -0.67 7.45
N GLU A 331 -14.29 0.45 7.69
CA GLU A 331 -13.68 1.75 8.05
C GLU A 331 -12.67 1.64 9.19
N ILE A 332 -12.97 0.85 10.22
CA ILE A 332 -12.02 0.51 11.29
C ILE A 332 -11.78 -1.00 11.28
N PRO A 333 -10.70 -1.46 10.61
CA PRO A 333 -10.36 -2.87 10.56
C PRO A 333 -10.23 -3.46 11.97
N PRO A 334 -10.96 -4.54 12.30
CA PRO A 334 -10.90 -5.11 13.63
C PRO A 334 -9.53 -5.67 13.94
N ILE A 335 -8.98 -5.28 15.09
CA ILE A 335 -7.62 -5.66 15.53
C ILE A 335 -7.38 -7.18 15.53
N ASP A 336 -8.42 -7.99 15.76
CA ASP A 336 -8.31 -9.44 15.73
C ASP A 336 -8.04 -10.02 14.34
N ALA A 337 -8.53 -9.36 13.29
CA ALA A 337 -8.23 -9.71 11.90
C ALA A 337 -6.88 -9.13 11.45
N VAL A 338 -6.63 -7.85 11.73
CA VAL A 338 -5.41 -7.15 11.31
C VAL A 338 -4.17 -7.79 11.94
N SER A 339 -4.19 -8.08 13.24
CA SER A 339 -3.04 -8.71 13.91
C SER A 339 -2.71 -10.11 13.37
N ARG A 340 -3.72 -10.91 13.01
CA ARG A 340 -3.52 -12.22 12.36
C ARG A 340 -2.96 -12.08 10.95
N ALA A 341 -3.44 -11.10 10.19
CA ALA A 341 -2.89 -10.80 8.86
C ALA A 341 -1.43 -10.34 8.96
N ALA A 342 -1.13 -9.44 9.90
CA ALA A 342 0.23 -8.95 10.15
C ALA A 342 1.18 -10.09 10.53
N LYS A 343 0.83 -10.89 11.54
CA LYS A 343 1.64 -12.05 11.96
C LYS A 343 1.89 -13.02 10.80
N ALA A 344 0.86 -13.32 9.99
CA ALA A 344 1.00 -14.19 8.83
C ALA A 344 1.90 -13.58 7.72
N LEU A 345 1.81 -12.27 7.48
CA LEU A 345 2.67 -11.55 6.54
C LEU A 345 4.14 -11.58 6.97
N VAL A 346 4.44 -11.51 8.27
CA VAL A 346 5.81 -11.65 8.77
C VAL A 346 6.26 -13.10 8.68
N GLU A 347 5.58 -14.02 9.35
CA GLU A 347 6.06 -15.38 9.59
C GLU A 347 6.03 -16.27 8.32
N VAL A 348 5.11 -15.99 7.39
CA VAL A 348 4.96 -16.75 6.13
C VAL A 348 5.28 -15.88 4.91
N GLY A 349 4.74 -14.65 4.90
CA GLY A 349 4.94 -13.71 3.79
C GLY A 349 6.34 -13.10 3.73
N ARG A 350 7.11 -13.17 4.82
CA ARG A 350 8.46 -12.59 4.95
C ARG A 350 8.50 -11.09 4.65
N ALA A 351 7.55 -10.36 5.23
CA ALA A 351 7.53 -8.90 5.21
C ALA A 351 8.65 -8.33 6.10
N ASP A 352 9.25 -7.21 5.68
CA ASP A 352 10.28 -6.49 6.44
C ASP A 352 9.70 -5.30 7.23
N GLY A 353 8.52 -4.84 6.80
CA GLY A 353 7.68 -3.89 7.51
C GLY A 353 6.23 -4.06 7.11
N ILE A 354 5.31 -3.43 7.84
CA ILE A 354 3.86 -3.43 7.59
C ILE A 354 3.32 -2.03 7.91
#